data_AF-A0A3N5UB65-F1
#
_entry.id   AF-A0A3N5UB65-F1
#
_cell.length_a   1.000
_cell.length_b   1.000
_cell.length_c   1.000
_cell.angle_alpha   90.00
_cell.angle_beta   90.00
_cell.angle_gamma   90.00
#
_symmetry.space_group_name_H-M   'P 1'
#
loop_
_entity.id
_entity.type
_entity.pdbx_description
1 polymer ?
#
loop_
_entity_poly.entity_id
_entity_poly.type
_entity_poly.pdbx_seq_one_letter_code
_entity_poly.pdbx_strand_id
1 'polypeptide(L)'
;MPEIITNRDAHYACQIVKKICTEVGPGLPGSSQEQERAAIIKKELESHLGAGNVVVEEFNVAPGAFLGSLPLGVLFTLFAALLNISMGRL
;
A
#
# COMPACT_ATOMS: atom_id res chain seq x y z
N MET A 1 -21.77 -23.08 -11.27
CA MET A 1 -21.16 -22.63 -12.54
C MET A 1 -20.20 -21.51 -12.21
N PRO A 2 -18.96 -21.48 -12.75
CA PRO A 2 -18.12 -20.31 -12.63
C PRO A 2 -18.80 -19.13 -13.35
N GLU A 3 -18.89 -18.00 -12.67
CA GLU A 3 -19.42 -16.78 -13.24
C GLU A 3 -18.42 -16.23 -14.26
N ILE A 4 -18.89 -15.88 -15.45
CA ILE A 4 -18.03 -15.38 -16.53
C ILE A 4 -17.80 -13.88 -16.31
N ILE A 5 -16.56 -13.49 -16.03
CA ILE A 5 -16.17 -12.08 -15.98
C ILE A 5 -16.27 -11.49 -17.39
N THR A 6 -17.08 -10.45 -17.52
CA THR A 6 -17.30 -9.74 -18.77
C THR A 6 -16.44 -8.47 -18.87
N ASN A 7 -16.41 -7.87 -20.05
CA ASN A 7 -15.80 -6.55 -20.25
C ASN A 7 -16.46 -5.45 -19.40
N ARG A 8 -17.74 -5.59 -19.04
CA ARG A 8 -18.42 -4.61 -18.18
C ARG A 8 -17.87 -4.65 -16.76
N ASP A 9 -17.62 -5.85 -16.24
CA ASP A 9 -17.08 -6.05 -14.90
C ASP A 9 -15.64 -5.51 -14.81
N ALA A 10 -14.82 -5.81 -15.82
CA ALA A 10 -13.47 -5.27 -15.92
C ALA A 10 -13.47 -3.74 -16.06
N HIS A 11 -14.39 -3.18 -16.85
CA HIS A 11 -14.51 -1.73 -17.01
C HIS A 11 -14.92 -1.06 -15.70
N TYR A 12 -15.91 -1.62 -14.99
CA TYR A 12 -16.34 -1.13 -13.68
C TYR A 12 -15.18 -1.11 -12.67
N ALA A 13 -14.45 -2.21 -12.52
CA ALA A 13 -13.29 -2.26 -11.63
C ALA A 13 -12.22 -1.22 -12.01
N CYS A 14 -11.96 -1.06 -13.31
CA CYS A 14 -11.02 -0.06 -13.81
C CYS A 14 -11.45 1.38 -13.49
N GLN A 15 -12.75 1.71 -13.56
CA GLN A 15 -13.24 3.04 -13.20
C GLN A 15 -13.04 3.35 -11.71
N ILE A 16 -13.23 2.37 -10.82
CA ILE A 16 -12.98 2.56 -9.38
C ILE A 16 -11.50 2.85 -9.14
N VAL A 17 -10.61 2.04 -9.72
CA VAL A 17 -9.16 2.25 -9.60
C VAL A 17 -8.78 3.62 -10.15
N LYS A 18 -9.29 3.98 -11.34
CA LYS A 18 -9.03 5.28 -11.95
C LYS A 18 -9.45 6.42 -11.03
N LYS A 19 -10.66 6.34 -10.45
CA LYS A 19 -11.18 7.34 -9.52
C LYS A 19 -10.25 7.54 -8.32
N ILE A 20 -9.84 6.44 -7.68
CA ILE A 20 -8.88 6.46 -6.56
C ILE A 20 -7.57 7.15 -6.97
N CYS A 21 -7.03 6.79 -8.14
CA CYS A 21 -5.77 7.36 -8.64
C CYS A 21 -5.88 8.84 -9.02
N THR A 22 -7.01 9.29 -9.58
CA THR A 22 -7.17 10.67 -10.05
C THR A 22 -7.63 11.63 -8.98
N GLU A 23 -8.47 11.19 -8.03
CA GLU A 23 -9.02 12.06 -6.99
C GLU A 23 -8.10 12.16 -5.77
N VAL A 24 -7.46 11.06 -5.37
CA VAL A 24 -6.64 11.01 -4.14
C VAL A 24 -5.16 10.80 -4.46
N GLY A 25 -4.86 9.85 -5.34
CA GLY A 25 -3.48 9.50 -5.69
C GLY A 25 -2.76 8.65 -4.64
N PRO A 26 -1.41 8.57 -4.71
CA PRO A 26 -0.62 7.68 -3.87
C PRO A 26 -0.57 8.16 -2.41
N GLY A 27 -0.36 7.23 -1.48
CA GLY A 27 -0.16 7.54 -0.06
C GLY A 27 0.33 6.34 0.73
N LEU A 28 1.15 6.61 1.74
CA LEU A 28 1.70 5.59 2.63
C LEU A 28 0.61 4.99 3.53
N PRO A 29 0.80 3.77 4.06
CA PRO A 29 -0.05 3.24 5.11
C PRO A 29 -0.10 4.20 6.32
N GLY A 30 -1.29 4.42 6.86
CA GLY A 30 -1.58 5.33 7.96
C GLY A 30 -1.66 6.82 7.58
N SER A 31 -1.56 7.18 6.30
CA SER A 31 -1.66 8.57 5.86
C SER A 31 -3.12 9.02 5.65
N SER A 32 -3.35 10.34 5.60
CA SER A 32 -4.70 10.88 5.30
C SER A 32 -5.21 10.42 3.93
N GLN A 33 -4.31 10.29 2.94
CA GLN A 33 -4.66 9.75 1.63
C GLN A 33 -5.16 8.31 1.70
N GLU A 34 -4.61 7.46 2.59
CA GLU A 34 -5.15 6.10 2.76
C GLU A 34 -6.59 6.11 3.27
N GLN A 35 -6.89 6.98 4.24
CA GLN A 35 -8.24 7.16 4.78
C GLN A 35 -9.22 7.65 3.70
N GLU A 36 -8.81 8.60 2.86
CA GLU A 36 -9.63 9.09 1.74
C GLU A 36 -9.91 8.00 0.69
N ARG A 37 -8.91 7.16 0.36
CA ARG A 37 -9.13 6.00 -0.53
C ARG A 37 -10.07 4.98 0.09
N ALA A 38 -9.91 4.69 1.38
CA ALA A 38 -10.82 3.80 2.12
C ALA A 38 -12.26 4.33 2.12
N ALA A 39 -12.45 5.65 2.20
CA ALA A 39 -13.77 6.28 2.10
C ALA A 39 -14.41 6.10 0.70
N ILE A 40 -13.64 6.19 -0.38
CA ILE A 40 -14.12 5.91 -1.74
C ILE A 40 -14.59 4.46 -1.85
N ILE A 41 -13.79 3.51 -1.34
CA ILE A 41 -14.13 2.07 -1.35
C ILE A 41 -15.38 1.79 -0.52
N LYS A 42 -15.45 2.36 0.69
CA LYS A 42 -16.62 2.23 1.56
C LYS A 42 -17.89 2.69 0.84
N LYS A 43 -17.86 3.88 0.23
CA LYS A 43 -18.99 4.44 -0.51
C LYS A 43 -19.41 3.54 -1.68
N GLU A 44 -18.45 2.99 -2.41
CA GLU A 44 -18.74 2.06 -3.50
C GLU A 44 -19.42 0.80 -2.98
N LEU A 45 -18.88 0.18 -1.93
CA LEU A 45 -19.48 -1.01 -1.30
C LEU A 45 -20.88 -0.73 -0.75
N GLU A 46 -21.10 0.42 -0.10
CA GLU A 46 -22.41 0.83 0.41
C GLU A 46 -23.43 1.01 -0.72
N SER A 47 -22.99 1.39 -1.92
CA SER A 47 -23.89 1.54 -3.07
C SER A 47 -24.45 0.20 -3.58
N HIS A 48 -23.72 -0.91 -3.37
CA HIS A 48 -24.15 -2.25 -3.77
C HIS A 48 -24.80 -3.04 -2.64
N LEU A 49 -24.27 -2.89 -1.41
CA LEU A 49 -24.67 -3.67 -0.25
C LEU A 49 -25.71 -2.95 0.62
N GLY A 50 -25.90 -1.64 0.43
CA GLY A 50 -26.75 -0.79 1.26
C GLY A 50 -26.00 -0.11 2.40
N ALA A 51 -26.49 1.07 2.78
CA ALA A 51 -25.92 1.85 3.88
C ALA A 51 -26.01 1.09 5.21
N GLY A 52 -24.90 1.05 5.96
CA GLY A 52 -24.80 0.33 7.23
C GLY A 52 -24.41 -1.16 7.11
N ASN A 53 -24.36 -1.71 5.89
CA ASN A 53 -23.87 -3.07 5.64
C ASN A 53 -22.35 -3.12 5.35
N VAL A 54 -21.66 -1.98 5.52
CA VAL A 54 -20.20 -1.86 5.34
C VAL A 54 -19.59 -1.28 6.60
N VAL A 55 -18.62 -1.99 7.16
CA VAL A 55 -17.90 -1.62 8.38
C VAL A 55 -16.46 -1.27 8.02
N VAL A 56 -15.94 -0.20 8.62
CA VAL A 56 -14.52 0.16 8.55
C VAL A 56 -13.87 -0.30 9.84
N GLU A 57 -12.86 -1.14 9.73
CA GLU A 57 -12.10 -1.64 10.87
C GLU A 57 -10.79 -0.86 11.02
N GLU A 58 -10.57 -0.30 12.21
CA GLU A 58 -9.32 0.39 12.52
C GLU A 58 -8.22 -0.60 12.91
N PHE A 59 -6.99 -0.31 12.50
CA PHE A 59 -5.83 -1.09 12.89
C PHE A 59 -4.62 -0.18 13.12
N ASN A 60 -3.69 -0.65 13.95
CA ASN A 60 -2.45 0.06 14.21
C ASN A 60 -1.43 -0.25 13.10
N VAL A 61 -1.02 0.80 12.38
CA VAL A 61 0.11 0.71 11.45
C VAL A 61 1.41 0.74 12.26
N ALA A 62 2.36 -0.13 11.93
CA ALA A 62 3.71 -0.14 12.49
C ALA A 62 4.74 0.20 11.40
N PRO A 63 4.96 1.48 11.07
CA PRO A 63 5.82 1.88 9.94
C PRO A 63 7.27 1.42 10.08
N GLY A 64 7.74 1.28 11.32
CA GLY A 64 9.10 0.85 11.66
C GLY A 64 9.28 -0.66 11.84
N ALA A 65 8.21 -1.46 11.67
CA ALA A 65 8.30 -2.90 11.86
C ALA A 65 9.36 -3.50 10.92
N PHE A 66 10.24 -4.34 11.47
CA PHE A 66 11.36 -4.98 10.76
C PHE A 66 12.41 -4.04 10.12
N LEU A 67 12.35 -2.72 10.35
CA LEU A 67 13.37 -1.77 9.84
C LEU A 67 14.54 -1.57 10.81
N GLY A 68 14.45 -2.07 12.05
CA GLY A 68 15.45 -1.84 13.10
C GLY A 68 16.85 -2.40 12.82
N SER A 69 16.96 -3.41 11.94
CA SER A 69 18.25 -4.00 11.54
C SER A 69 18.95 -3.24 10.41
N LEU A 70 18.26 -2.35 9.70
CA LEU A 70 18.83 -1.61 8.57
C LEU A 70 20.04 -0.75 8.96
N PRO A 71 20.03 0.01 10.07
CA PRO A 71 21.21 0.78 10.49
C PRO A 71 22.44 -0.11 10.73
N LEU A 72 22.25 -1.30 11.31
CA LEU A 72 23.34 -2.28 11.51
C LEU A 72 23.84 -2.83 10.17
N GLY A 73 22.94 -3.14 9.24
CA GLY A 73 23.31 -3.57 7.89
C GLY A 73 24.15 -2.52 7.14
N VAL A 74 23.76 -1.25 7.22
CA VAL A 74 24.52 -0.12 6.65
C VAL A 74 25.90 0.00 7.30
N LEU A 75 25.97 -0.11 8.63
CA LEU A 75 27.22 -0.05 9.37
C LEU A 75 28.18 -1.18 8.95
N PHE A 76 27.70 -2.42 8.86
CA PHE A 76 28.52 -3.55 8.43
C PHE A 76 28.96 -3.44 6.97
N THR A 77 28.09 -2.93 6.09
CA THR A 77 28.44 -2.66 4.69
C THR A 77 29.54 -1.61 4.59
N LEU A 78 29.47 -0.54 5.40
CA LEU A 78 30.51 0.48 5.46
C LEU A 78 31.85 -0.11 5.95
N PHE A 79 31.83 -0.92 7.00
CA PHE A 79 33.04 -1.61 7.47
C PHE A 79 33.64 -2.53 6.41
N ALA A 80 32.81 -3.31 5.72
CA ALA A 80 33.27 -4.18 4.64
C ALA A 80 33.94 -3.38 3.50
N ALA A 81 33.35 -2.25 3.12
CA ALA A 81 33.93 -1.38 2.10
C ALA A 81 35.30 -0.82 2.53
N LEU A 82 35.39 -0.29 3.76
CA LEU A 82 36.65 0.25 4.31
C LEU A 82 37.75 -0.81 4.42
N LEU A 83 37.39 -2.03 4.82
CA LEU A 83 38.33 -3.16 4.90
C LEU A 83 38.83 -3.58 3.51
N ASN A 84 37.97 -3.63 2.50
CA ASN A 84 38.41 -3.94 1.14
C ASN A 84 39.36 -2.87 0.59
N ILE A 85 39.07 -1.59 0.82
CA ILE A 85 39.96 -0.48 0.46
C ILE A 85 41.31 -0.62 1.17
N SER A 86 41.33 -0.86 2.49
CA SER A 86 42.57 -0.93 3.26
C SER A 86 43.45 -2.13 2.89
N MET A 87 42.84 -3.22 2.43
CA MET A 87 43.54 -4.40 1.92
C MET A 87 44.00 -4.27 0.45
N GLY A 88 43.79 -3.11 -0.18
CA GLY A 88 44.14 -2.89 -1.60
C GLY A 88 43.31 -3.75 -2.56
N ARG A 89 42.12 -4.18 -2.14
CA ARG A 89 41.17 -4.95 -2.94
C ARG A 89 40.10 -4.01 -3.49
N LEU A 90 40.49 -3.17 -4.45
CA LEU A 90 39.60 -2.39 -5.31
C LEU A 90 40.11 -2.38 -6.74
#